data_AF-A0A0Q6A4N5-F1
#
_entry.id   AF-A0A0Q6A4N5-F1
#
_cell.length_a   1.000
_cell.length_b   1.000
_cell.length_c   1.000
_cell.angle_alpha   90.00
_cell.angle_beta   90.00
_cell.angle_gamma   90.00
#
_symmetry.space_group_name_H-M   'P 1'
#
loop_
_entity.id
_entity.type
_entity.pdbx_description
1 polymer ?
#
loop_
_entity_poly.entity_id
_entity_poly.type
_entity_poly.pdbx_seq_one_letter_code
_entity_poly.pdbx_strand_id
1 'polypeptide(L)'
;MKSYAFLIILSLLFYSCSGNHFSNYSKYNTKAYCYEDQQYLCMSNDSLKLKYVSFGGFKFASNEVDFKKLNKKKPKFKNILFYGDDRYINTEYYVLIDNKKRKKGFVYSDSIIGKNHLTIAVSDSCHESNKKFLLKGLRNL
;
A
#
# COMPACT_ATOMS: atom_id res chain seq x y z
N MET A 1 -14.98 -33.41 -32.94
CA MET A 1 -15.27 -32.21 -32.11
C MET A 1 -14.70 -32.33 -30.69
N LYS A 2 -13.37 -32.46 -30.52
CA LYS A 2 -12.73 -32.58 -29.19
C LYS A 2 -11.61 -31.56 -28.92
N SER A 3 -11.15 -30.81 -29.92
CA SER A 3 -10.01 -29.88 -29.78
C SER A 3 -10.36 -28.46 -29.33
N TYR A 4 -11.60 -27.99 -29.54
CA TYR A 4 -11.96 -26.60 -29.22
C TYR A 4 -12.19 -26.36 -27.73
N ALA A 5 -12.63 -27.36 -26.97
CA ALA A 5 -12.82 -27.26 -25.53
C ALA A 5 -11.49 -27.06 -24.77
N PHE A 6 -10.41 -27.67 -25.26
CA PHE A 6 -9.09 -27.57 -24.63
C PHE A 6 -8.48 -26.17 -24.77
N LEU A 7 -8.71 -25.50 -25.91
CA LEU A 7 -8.25 -24.12 -26.16
C LEU A 7 -9.00 -23.07 -25.32
N ILE A 8 -10.28 -23.30 -25.01
CA ILE A 8 -11.08 -22.40 -24.16
C ILE A 8 -10.70 -22.53 -22.68
N ILE A 9 -10.39 -23.75 -22.21
CA ILE A 9 -9.92 -23.98 -20.83
C ILE A 9 -8.52 -23.38 -20.64
N LEU A 10 -7.65 -23.47 -21.66
CA LEU A 10 -6.30 -22.90 -21.60
C LEU A 10 -6.32 -21.35 -21.60
N SER A 11 -7.26 -20.71 -22.30
CA SER A 11 -7.38 -19.24 -22.31
C SER A 11 -7.94 -18.67 -20.99
N LEU A 12 -8.80 -19.41 -20.29
CA LEU A 12 -9.33 -19.04 -18.97
C LEU A 12 -8.28 -19.10 -17.85
N LEU A 13 -7.25 -19.94 -17.98
CA LEU A 13 -6.15 -20.05 -16.99
C LEU A 13 -5.18 -18.87 -17.01
N PHE A 14 -5.09 -18.10 -18.10
CA PHE A 14 -4.21 -16.93 -18.17
C PHE A 14 -4.78 -15.67 -17.51
N TYR A 15 -6.10 -15.60 -17.29
CA TYR A 15 -6.73 -14.45 -16.62
C TYR A 15 -6.62 -14.51 -15.09
N SER A 16 -6.35 -15.68 -14.51
CA SER A 16 -6.34 -15.90 -13.06
C SER A 16 -5.03 -15.48 -12.37
N CYS A 17 -3.98 -15.11 -13.11
CA CYS A 17 -2.67 -14.78 -12.54
C CYS A 17 -2.36 -13.29 -12.42
N SER A 18 -3.33 -12.39 -12.66
CA SER A 18 -3.21 -11.00 -12.21
C SER A 18 -3.64 -10.89 -10.73
N GLY A 19 -2.87 -11.55 -9.85
CA GLY A 19 -3.16 -11.56 -8.42
C GLY A 19 -3.25 -10.12 -7.88
N ASN A 20 -4.38 -9.79 -7.27
CA ASN A 20 -4.60 -8.50 -6.62
C ASN A 20 -3.47 -8.28 -5.59
N HIS A 21 -2.66 -7.23 -5.75
CA HIS A 21 -1.60 -6.93 -4.79
C HIS A 21 -2.15 -6.25 -3.54
N PHE A 22 -3.35 -5.68 -3.62
CA PHE A 22 -4.01 -5.00 -2.51
C PHE A 22 -4.80 -5.99 -1.65
N SER A 23 -4.77 -5.74 -0.34
CA SER A 23 -5.51 -6.50 0.65
C SER A 23 -7.01 -6.27 0.49
N ASN A 24 -7.83 -7.25 0.86
CA ASN A 24 -9.28 -7.08 0.94
C ASN A 24 -9.71 -5.98 1.93
N TYR A 25 -8.83 -5.61 2.86
CA TYR A 25 -9.06 -4.51 3.79
C TYR A 25 -8.90 -3.12 3.13
N SER A 26 -8.18 -3.01 2.00
CA SER A 26 -7.87 -1.71 1.39
C SER A 26 -9.10 -0.93 0.92
N LYS A 27 -10.19 -1.63 0.60
CA LYS A 27 -11.48 -1.02 0.21
C LYS A 27 -12.14 -0.23 1.34
N TYR A 28 -11.73 -0.44 2.58
CA TYR A 28 -12.21 0.29 3.76
C TYR A 28 -11.31 1.47 4.14
N ASN A 29 -10.34 1.81 3.28
CA ASN A 29 -9.50 2.97 3.53
C ASN A 29 -10.26 4.27 3.26
N THR A 30 -10.17 5.21 4.18
CA THR A 30 -10.61 6.59 4.02
C THR A 30 -9.40 7.53 4.12
N LYS A 31 -9.50 8.70 3.48
CA LYS A 31 -8.46 9.73 3.53
C LYS A 31 -9.08 11.06 3.94
N ALA A 32 -8.40 11.76 4.85
CA ALA A 32 -8.75 13.12 5.26
C ALA A 32 -7.49 13.85 5.72
N TYR A 33 -7.50 15.18 5.73
CA TYR A 33 -6.44 15.91 6.43
C TYR A 33 -6.58 15.69 7.94
N CYS A 34 -5.45 15.51 8.60
CA CYS A 34 -5.40 15.26 10.04
C CYS A 34 -5.75 16.50 10.87
N TYR A 35 -5.46 17.68 10.32
CA TYR A 35 -5.53 18.98 10.96
C TYR A 35 -5.99 20.03 9.93
N GLU A 36 -6.43 21.19 10.41
CA GLU A 36 -6.96 22.27 9.57
C GLU A 36 -5.90 22.91 8.67
N ASP A 37 -4.63 22.87 9.09
CA ASP A 37 -3.49 23.41 8.32
C ASP A 37 -3.14 22.59 7.06
N GLN A 38 -3.80 21.44 6.87
CA GLN A 38 -3.62 20.51 5.75
C GLN A 38 -2.19 19.99 5.56
N GLN A 39 -1.31 20.18 6.56
CA GLN A 39 0.09 19.76 6.46
C GLN A 39 0.25 18.24 6.51
N TYR A 40 -0.72 17.55 7.12
CA TYR A 40 -0.70 16.12 7.33
C TYR A 40 -1.96 15.45 6.77
N LEU A 41 -1.77 14.35 6.06
CA LEU A 41 -2.85 13.50 5.60
C LEU A 41 -2.97 12.25 6.48
N CYS A 42 -4.20 11.90 6.81
CA CYS A 42 -4.56 10.76 7.60
C CYS A 42 -5.26 9.72 6.73
N MET A 43 -4.66 8.54 6.64
CA MET A 43 -5.27 7.35 6.07
C MET A 43 -5.83 6.50 7.21
N SER A 44 -7.14 6.31 7.23
CA SER A 44 -7.81 5.48 8.24
C SER A 44 -8.33 4.20 7.60
N ASN A 45 -8.43 3.12 8.38
CA ASN A 45 -9.11 1.90 7.98
C ASN A 45 -10.03 1.43 9.10
N ASP A 46 -11.33 1.62 8.91
CA ASP A 46 -12.32 1.38 9.97
C ASP A 46 -12.42 -0.10 10.34
N SER A 47 -12.22 -0.99 9.37
CA SER A 47 -12.24 -2.44 9.61
C SER A 47 -11.08 -2.92 10.48
N LEU A 48 -9.93 -2.24 10.42
CA LEU A 48 -8.74 -2.58 11.20
C LEU A 48 -8.53 -1.66 12.41
N LYS A 49 -9.39 -0.65 12.58
CA LYS A 49 -9.30 0.39 13.62
C LYS A 49 -7.91 1.02 13.70
N LEU A 50 -7.35 1.39 12.54
CA LEU A 50 -6.04 2.02 12.45
C LEU A 50 -6.11 3.37 11.74
N LYS A 51 -5.10 4.19 12.04
CA LYS A 51 -4.86 5.46 11.39
C LYS A 51 -3.38 5.59 11.07
N TYR A 52 -3.06 6.13 9.92
CA TYR A 52 -1.69 6.39 9.49
C TYR A 52 -1.55 7.84 9.08
N VAL A 53 -0.57 8.52 9.67
CA VAL A 53 -0.27 9.92 9.41
C VAL A 53 0.87 10.01 8.40
N SER A 54 0.64 10.79 7.34
CA SER A 54 1.56 11.09 6.25
C SER A 54 1.66 12.60 6.06
N PHE A 55 2.60 13.04 5.23
CA PHE A 55 2.63 14.43 4.77
C PHE A 55 1.49 14.72 3.78
N GLY A 56 0.97 15.94 3.79
CA GLY A 56 -0.17 16.38 2.97
C GLY A 56 0.07 16.31 1.46
N GLY A 57 1.33 16.38 1.01
CA GLY A 57 1.70 16.31 -0.41
C GLY A 57 1.56 14.91 -1.05
N PHE A 58 1.40 13.86 -0.24
CA PHE A 58 1.38 12.49 -0.74
C PHE A 58 0.10 12.18 -1.53
N LYS A 59 0.30 11.43 -2.62
CA LYS A 59 -0.79 10.77 -3.35
C LYS A 59 -0.90 9.32 -2.90
N PHE A 60 -2.13 8.80 -2.93
CA PHE A 60 -2.44 7.49 -2.35
C PHE A 60 -3.15 6.57 -3.32
N ALA A 61 -2.89 5.27 -3.17
CA ALA A 61 -3.63 4.22 -3.82
C ALA A 61 -4.08 3.16 -2.81
N SER A 62 -5.37 2.79 -2.90
CA SER A 62 -5.98 1.69 -2.13
C SER A 62 -6.34 0.50 -3.02
N ASN A 63 -6.05 0.57 -4.33
CA ASN A 63 -6.31 -0.48 -5.30
C ASN A 63 -5.36 -0.35 -6.50
N GLU A 64 -5.35 -1.38 -7.35
CA GLU A 64 -4.52 -1.46 -8.55
C GLU A 64 -4.76 -0.32 -9.55
N VAL A 65 -6.01 0.12 -9.70
CA VAL A 65 -6.39 1.17 -10.66
C VAL A 65 -5.75 2.49 -10.25
N ASP A 66 -5.86 2.85 -8.97
CA ASP A 66 -5.27 4.06 -8.43
C ASP A 66 -3.74 3.97 -8.40
N PHE A 67 -3.20 2.79 -8.09
CA PHE A 67 -1.76 2.57 -8.14
C PHE A 67 -1.21 2.86 -9.54
N LYS A 68 -1.83 2.35 -10.61
CA LYS A 68 -1.40 2.57 -12.00
C LYS A 68 -1.50 4.03 -12.46
N LYS A 69 -2.33 4.85 -11.80
CA LYS A 69 -2.37 6.30 -12.04
C LYS A 69 -1.13 6.99 -11.47
N LEU A 70 -0.64 6.51 -10.32
CA LEU A 70 0.51 7.08 -9.61
C LEU A 70 1.85 6.53 -10.12
N ASN A 71 1.92 5.21 -10.30
CA ASN A 71 3.12 4.46 -10.65
C ASN A 71 2.82 3.47 -11.78
N LYS A 72 3.55 3.60 -12.90
CA LYS A 72 3.34 2.77 -14.11
C LYS A 72 3.90 1.36 -14.00
N LYS A 73 4.69 1.07 -12.96
CA LYS A 73 5.27 -0.25 -12.71
C LYS A 73 4.25 -1.16 -12.00
N LYS A 74 4.61 -2.42 -11.77
CA LYS A 74 3.82 -3.30 -10.89
C LYS A 74 4.12 -2.99 -9.41
N PRO A 75 3.16 -3.16 -8.49
CA PRO A 75 3.43 -3.05 -7.06
C PRO A 75 4.57 -3.98 -6.63
N LYS A 76 5.47 -3.48 -5.77
CA LYS A 76 6.63 -4.26 -5.29
C LYS A 76 6.27 -5.31 -4.23
N PHE A 77 5.12 -5.13 -3.58
CA PHE A 77 4.64 -5.93 -2.46
C PHE A 77 3.27 -6.54 -2.76
N LYS A 78 2.83 -7.46 -1.90
CA LYS A 78 1.46 -8.02 -1.86
C LYS A 78 0.82 -7.68 -0.52
N ASN A 79 -0.49 -7.91 -0.38
CA ASN A 79 -1.29 -7.56 0.79
C ASN A 79 -1.15 -6.09 1.17
N ILE A 80 -1.10 -5.22 0.16
CA ILE A 80 -0.97 -3.78 0.34
C ILE A 80 -2.28 -3.25 0.94
N LEU A 81 -2.20 -2.65 2.12
CA LEU A 81 -3.31 -1.91 2.69
C LEU A 81 -3.47 -0.59 1.93
N PHE A 82 -2.41 0.19 1.81
CA PHE A 82 -2.33 1.33 0.87
C PHE A 82 -0.88 1.63 0.50
N TYR A 83 -0.75 2.38 -0.59
CA TYR A 83 0.50 2.91 -1.14
C TYR A 83 0.49 4.44 -1.08
N GLY A 84 1.63 5.03 -0.74
CA GLY A 84 1.87 6.47 -0.78
C GLY A 84 3.03 6.82 -1.71
N ASP A 85 2.87 7.88 -2.50
CA ASP A 85 3.88 8.43 -3.41
C ASP A 85 3.95 9.95 -3.30
N ASP A 86 5.16 10.48 -3.18
CA ASP A 86 5.43 11.90 -3.34
C ASP A 86 6.64 12.10 -4.26
N ARG A 87 6.41 12.84 -5.35
CA ARG A 87 7.42 13.10 -6.37
C ARG A 87 8.37 14.24 -5.99
N TYR A 88 7.97 15.14 -5.10
CA TYR A 88 8.78 16.28 -4.68
C TYR A 88 9.89 15.85 -3.73
N ILE A 89 9.55 15.03 -2.72
CA ILE A 89 10.55 14.46 -1.80
C ILE A 89 11.09 13.10 -2.28
N ASN A 90 10.73 12.71 -3.51
CA ASN A 90 11.19 11.50 -4.21
C ASN A 90 11.16 10.25 -3.34
N THR A 91 9.97 9.94 -2.80
CA THR A 91 9.79 8.80 -1.92
C THR A 91 8.48 8.09 -2.18
N GLU A 92 8.51 6.78 -2.00
CA GLU A 92 7.33 5.93 -1.95
C GLU A 92 7.32 5.16 -0.63
N TYR A 93 6.13 4.78 -0.18
CA TYR A 93 5.99 3.83 0.91
C TYR A 93 4.76 2.95 0.75
N TYR A 94 4.76 1.84 1.48
CA TYR A 94 3.66 0.89 1.52
C TYR A 94 3.31 0.60 2.98
N VAL A 95 2.01 0.49 3.26
CA VAL A 95 1.53 -0.14 4.49
C VAL A 95 0.96 -1.49 4.10
N LEU A 96 1.48 -2.54 4.72
CA LEU A 96 1.29 -3.94 4.33
C LEU A 96 0.67 -4.73 5.49
N ILE A 97 -0.15 -5.72 5.16
CA ILE A 97 -0.69 -6.69 6.11
C ILE A 97 0.03 -8.02 5.94
N ASP A 98 0.50 -8.59 7.04
CA ASP A 98 1.19 -9.89 7.11
C ASP A 98 2.31 -10.00 6.07
N ASN A 99 3.17 -8.98 6.00
CA ASN A 99 4.23 -8.93 5.01
C ASN A 99 5.23 -10.07 5.20
N LYS A 100 5.29 -10.98 4.21
CA LYS A 100 6.19 -12.14 4.25
C LYS A 100 7.58 -11.86 3.68
N LYS A 101 7.78 -10.77 2.92
CA LYS A 101 9.03 -10.53 2.18
C LYS A 101 9.50 -9.09 2.31
N ARG A 102 10.74 -8.93 2.78
CA ARG A 102 11.46 -7.65 2.71
C ARG A 102 12.20 -7.55 1.37
N LYS A 103 12.17 -6.37 0.77
CA LYS A 103 12.76 -6.03 -0.52
C LYS A 103 13.91 -5.07 -0.27
N LYS A 104 15.00 -5.21 -1.03
CA LYS A 104 16.13 -4.27 -0.99
C LYS A 104 15.67 -2.86 -1.40
N GLY A 105 16.31 -1.83 -0.86
CA GLY A 105 15.97 -0.42 -1.11
C GLY A 105 14.78 0.11 -0.30
N PHE A 106 14.38 -0.60 0.76
CA PHE A 106 13.34 -0.19 1.70
C PHE A 106 13.81 -0.35 3.13
N VAL A 107 13.40 0.57 3.98
CA VAL A 107 13.49 0.49 5.44
C VAL A 107 12.10 0.18 5.99
N TYR A 108 12.06 -0.53 7.11
CA TYR A 108 10.85 -1.16 7.61
C TYR A 108 10.57 -0.81 9.06
N SER A 109 9.28 -0.74 9.40
CA SER A 109 8.77 -0.66 10.76
C SER A 109 7.59 -1.61 10.88
N ASP A 110 7.60 -2.46 11.90
CA ASP A 110 6.55 -3.45 12.13
C ASP A 110 5.76 -3.09 13.38
N SER A 111 4.48 -3.44 13.38
CA SER A 111 3.58 -3.22 14.50
C SER A 111 2.47 -4.24 14.49
N ILE A 112 1.88 -4.50 15.64
CA ILE A 112 0.73 -5.39 15.79
C ILE A 112 -0.46 -4.55 16.24
N ILE A 113 -1.54 -4.55 15.45
CA ILE A 113 -2.81 -3.90 15.81
C ILE A 113 -3.90 -4.97 15.85
N GLY A 114 -4.45 -5.20 17.05
CA GLY A 114 -5.35 -6.32 17.31
C GLY A 114 -4.63 -7.64 17.04
N LYS A 115 -5.08 -8.37 16.01
CA LYS A 115 -4.49 -9.66 15.58
C LYS A 115 -3.67 -9.57 14.29
N ASN A 116 -3.57 -8.38 13.70
CA ASN A 116 -2.96 -8.21 12.38
C ASN A 116 -1.53 -7.71 12.52
N HIS A 117 -0.59 -8.31 11.78
CA HIS A 117 0.77 -7.82 11.68
C HIS A 117 0.84 -6.77 10.57
N LEU A 118 1.23 -5.55 10.91
CA LEU A 118 1.38 -4.45 9.97
C LEU A 118 2.85 -4.15 9.77
N THR A 119 3.21 -3.92 8.51
CA THR A 119 4.56 -3.51 8.13
C THR A 119 4.49 -2.25 7.29
N ILE A 120 5.18 -1.21 7.73
CA ILE A 120 5.45 -0.02 6.93
C ILE A 120 6.77 -0.26 6.21
N ALA A 121 6.80 -0.04 4.89
CA ALA A 121 7.99 -0.12 4.07
C ALA A 121 8.20 1.22 3.37
N VAL A 122 9.26 1.96 3.72
CA VAL A 122 9.58 3.28 3.14
C VAL A 122 10.81 3.14 2.24
N SER A 123 10.76 3.75 1.04
CA SER A 123 11.92 3.81 0.15
C SER A 123 13.13 4.41 0.87
N ASP A 124 14.29 3.78 0.71
CA ASP A 124 15.53 4.26 1.34
C ASP A 124 16.13 5.49 0.63
N SER A 125 15.48 5.98 -0.43
CA SER A 125 15.94 7.09 -1.27
C SER A 125 15.74 8.49 -0.66
N CYS A 126 14.94 8.64 0.40
CA CYS A 126 14.56 9.94 0.93
C CYS A 126 15.35 10.35 2.17
N HIS A 127 15.27 11.65 2.51
CA HIS A 127 15.94 12.22 3.67
C HIS A 127 15.53 11.50 4.97
N GLU A 128 16.50 11.29 5.86
CA GLU A 128 16.34 10.44 7.04
C GLU A 128 15.21 10.91 7.98
N SER A 129 14.98 12.22 8.08
CA SER A 129 13.85 12.77 8.86
C SER A 129 12.49 12.35 8.30
N ASN A 130 12.31 12.40 6.97
CA ASN A 130 11.06 12.02 6.30
C ASN A 130 10.81 10.52 6.45
N LYS A 131 11.87 9.73 6.30
CA LYS A 131 11.85 8.29 6.51
C LYS A 131 11.42 7.94 7.92
N LYS A 132 12.05 8.53 8.93
CA LYS A 132 11.71 8.33 10.35
C LYS A 132 10.27 8.73 10.66
N PHE A 133 9.79 9.83 10.07
CA PHE A 133 8.40 10.26 10.22
C PHE A 133 7.43 9.21 9.67
N LEU A 134 7.61 8.78 8.42
CA LEU A 134 6.75 7.80 7.76
C LEU A 134 6.77 6.45 8.48
N LEU A 135 7.95 5.97 8.91
CA LEU A 135 8.07 4.72 9.68
C LEU A 135 7.34 4.74 11.03
N LYS A 136 7.02 5.92 11.56
CA LYS A 136 6.25 6.14 12.79
C LYS A 136 4.83 6.66 12.53
N GLY A 137 4.37 6.62 11.27
CA GLY A 137 3.07 7.17 10.87
C GLY A 137 1.87 6.41 11.43
N LEU A 138 2.03 5.11 11.73
CA LEU A 138 0.96 4.26 12.22
C LEU A 138 0.59 4.60 13.67
N ARG A 139 -0.71 4.79 13.91
CA ARG A 139 -1.32 5.09 15.21
C ARG A 139 -2.56 4.22 15.40
N ASN A 140 -2.82 3.83 16.64
CA ASN A 140 -4.09 3.20 17.01
C ASN A 140 -5.19 4.27 17.05
N LEU A 141 -6.39 3.91 16.61
CA LEU A 141 -7.60 4.71 16.78
C LEU A 141 -8.19 4.53 18.18
#